data_AF-A0A7H0SQU0-F1
#
_entry.id   AF-A0A7H0SQU0-F1
#
_cell.length_a   1.000
_cell.length_b   1.000
_cell.length_c   1.000
_cell.angle_alpha   90.00
_cell.angle_beta   90.00
_cell.angle_gamma   90.00
#
_symmetry.space_group_name_H-M   'P 1'
#
loop_
_entity.id
_entity.type
_entity.pdbx_description
1 polymer ?
#
loop_
_entity_poly.entity_id
_entity_poly.type
_entity_poly.pdbx_seq_one_letter_code
_entity_poly.pdbx_strand_id
1 'polypeptide(L)'
;MAKSNSGSGCLIFGIFVLVCVPIVFSVLGFLFGTALAVGAAGYSAWRIYNLWQNYLKARDGNALRTQFGEVLREQQRRSQQALRKAMDQWQVIQDSRGVGTQLEQAFYSGQVDPESRQLVTEINKILIDAENLQSKIAVPLSQVGAVQRLYELHQADQLTLRLDHYRRQINGEF
;
A
#
# COMPACT_ATOMS: atom_id res chain seq x y z
N MET A 1 -9.39 8.93 -103.38
CA MET A 1 -10.04 7.89 -102.55
C MET A 1 -9.24 7.76 -101.26
N ALA A 2 -9.70 8.39 -100.17
CA ALA A 2 -9.17 8.18 -98.84
C ALA A 2 -10.19 7.32 -98.07
N LYS A 3 -9.83 6.07 -97.78
CA LYS A 3 -10.64 5.17 -96.95
C LYS A 3 -10.46 5.62 -95.50
N SER A 4 -11.46 6.32 -94.98
CA SER A 4 -11.57 6.66 -93.56
C SER A 4 -11.71 5.37 -92.74
N ASN A 5 -10.70 5.06 -91.92
CA ASN A 5 -10.77 4.06 -90.85
C ASN A 5 -10.90 4.79 -89.49
N SER A 6 -12.06 5.39 -89.24
CA SER A 6 -12.35 6.11 -87.98
C SER A 6 -13.29 5.33 -87.05
N GLY A 7 -13.12 4.02 -86.90
CA GLY A 7 -14.11 3.17 -86.21
C GLY A 7 -13.58 2.07 -85.29
N SER A 8 -12.28 1.99 -84.98
CA SER A 8 -11.72 0.82 -84.26
C SER A 8 -10.91 1.13 -82.98
N GLY A 9 -10.61 2.40 -82.70
CA GLY A 9 -9.83 2.79 -81.50
C GLY A 9 -10.63 2.75 -80.19
N CYS A 10 -11.89 3.21 -80.20
CA CYS A 10 -12.70 3.31 -78.97
C CYS A 10 -13.20 1.95 -78.47
N LEU A 11 -13.41 0.96 -79.35
CA LEU A 11 -13.84 -0.38 -78.94
C LEU A 11 -12.73 -1.15 -78.22
N ILE A 12 -11.48 -1.02 -78.70
CA ILE A 12 -10.32 -1.69 -78.09
C ILE A 12 -9.99 -1.04 -76.74
N PHE A 13 -10.08 0.29 -76.64
CA PHE A 13 -9.88 1.01 -75.38
C PHE A 13 -10.98 0.68 -74.35
N GLY A 14 -12.24 0.56 -74.79
CA GLY A 14 -13.36 0.17 -73.93
C GLY A 14 -13.22 -1.23 -73.33
N ILE A 15 -12.79 -2.21 -74.14
CA ILE A 15 -12.53 -3.59 -73.67
C ILE A 15 -11.34 -3.62 -72.73
N PHE A 16 -10.27 -2.89 -73.05
CA PHE A 16 -9.09 -2.80 -72.18
C PHE A 16 -9.43 -2.23 -70.81
N VAL A 17 -10.20 -1.13 -70.75
CA VAL A 17 -10.65 -0.54 -69.49
C VAL A 17 -11.58 -1.49 -68.72
N LEU A 18 -12.51 -2.17 -69.40
CA LEU A 18 -13.41 -3.14 -68.78
C LEU A 18 -12.69 -4.34 -68.16
N VAL A 19 -11.54 -4.75 -68.71
CA VAL A 19 -10.77 -5.89 -68.19
C VAL A 19 -9.73 -5.44 -67.15
N CYS A 20 -9.05 -4.33 -67.36
CA CYS A 20 -7.98 -3.88 -66.46
C CYS A 20 -8.51 -3.31 -65.14
N VAL A 21 -9.64 -2.59 -65.16
CA VAL A 21 -10.18 -1.95 -63.94
C VAL A 21 -10.59 -2.97 -62.86
N PRO A 22 -11.35 -4.05 -63.16
CA PRO A 22 -11.71 -5.06 -62.17
C PRO A 22 -10.51 -5.81 -61.58
N ILE A 23 -9.47 -6.04 -62.39
CA ILE A 23 -8.24 -6.71 -61.93
C ILE A 23 -7.50 -5.82 -60.92
N VAL A 24 -7.35 -4.53 -61.21
CA VAL A 24 -6.72 -3.57 -60.29
C VAL A 24 -7.50 -3.46 -58.98
N PHE A 25 -8.83 -3.38 -59.03
CA PHE A 25 -9.66 -3.35 -57.81
C PHE A 25 -9.58 -4.65 -57.01
N SER A 26 -9.46 -5.81 -57.68
CA SER A 26 -9.31 -7.10 -57.00
C SER A 26 -7.99 -7.21 -56.25
N VAL A 27 -6.89 -6.74 -56.86
CA VAL A 27 -5.56 -6.70 -56.21
C VAL A 27 -5.54 -5.70 -55.05
N LEU A 28 -6.11 -4.51 -55.22
CA LEU A 28 -6.22 -3.51 -54.15
C LEU A 28 -7.08 -4.02 -52.99
N GLY A 29 -8.21 -4.69 -53.29
CA GLY A 29 -9.08 -5.30 -52.28
C GLY A 29 -8.37 -6.40 -51.48
N PHE A 30 -7.55 -7.22 -52.14
CA PHE A 30 -6.74 -8.24 -51.48
C PHE A 30 -5.66 -7.63 -50.56
N LEU A 31 -4.96 -6.59 -51.02
CA LEU A 31 -3.97 -5.87 -50.22
C LEU A 31 -4.60 -5.17 -49.00
N PHE A 32 -5.79 -4.58 -49.17
CA PHE A 32 -6.50 -3.93 -48.08
C PHE A 32 -7.05 -4.95 -47.07
N GLY A 33 -7.59 -6.08 -47.55
CA GLY A 33 -8.09 -7.16 -46.70
C GLY A 33 -6.99 -7.82 -45.86
N THR A 34 -5.81 -8.05 -46.46
CA THR A 34 -4.64 -8.58 -45.74
C THR A 34 -4.09 -7.58 -44.71
N ALA A 35 -4.03 -6.28 -45.03
CA ALA A 35 -3.62 -5.25 -44.08
C ALA A 35 -4.56 -5.17 -42.86
N LEU A 36 -5.88 -5.26 -43.08
CA LEU A 36 -6.86 -5.30 -42.00
C LEU A 36 -6.75 -6.57 -41.15
N ALA A 37 -6.53 -7.73 -41.77
CA ALA A 37 -6.32 -8.98 -41.05
C ALA A 37 -5.05 -8.95 -40.18
N VAL A 38 -3.94 -8.42 -40.71
CA VAL A 38 -2.69 -8.24 -39.96
C VAL A 38 -2.87 -7.23 -38.83
N GLY A 39 -3.58 -6.12 -39.08
CA GLY A 39 -3.92 -5.13 -38.04
C GLY A 39 -4.75 -5.72 -36.91
N ALA A 40 -5.77 -6.54 -37.23
CA ALA A 40 -6.60 -7.22 -36.25
C ALA A 40 -5.80 -8.27 -35.44
N ALA A 41 -4.91 -9.02 -36.09
CA ALA A 41 -4.02 -9.97 -35.44
C ALA A 41 -3.01 -9.25 -34.51
N GLY A 42 -2.43 -8.14 -34.95
CA GLY A 42 -1.53 -7.31 -34.13
C GLY A 42 -2.24 -6.69 -32.92
N TYR A 43 -3.45 -6.16 -33.11
CA TYR A 43 -4.23 -5.57 -32.03
C TYR A 43 -4.65 -6.60 -30.99
N SER A 44 -5.10 -7.79 -31.41
CA SER A 44 -5.46 -8.88 -30.50
C SER A 44 -4.25 -9.41 -29.71
N ALA A 45 -3.09 -9.57 -30.36
CA ALA A 45 -1.84 -9.93 -29.68
C ALA A 45 -1.41 -8.87 -28.65
N TRP A 46 -1.51 -7.58 -29.00
CA TRP A 46 -1.22 -6.48 -28.08
C TRP A 46 -2.18 -6.44 -26.88
N ARG A 47 -3.47 -6.72 -27.09
CA ARG A 47 -4.48 -6.83 -26.01
C ARG A 47 -4.15 -7.97 -25.06
N ILE A 48 -3.78 -9.14 -25.57
CA ILE A 48 -3.39 -10.30 -24.75
C ILE A 48 -2.12 -9.97 -23.96
N TYR A 49 -1.14 -9.33 -24.59
CA TYR A 49 0.07 -8.87 -23.90
C TYR A 49 -0.24 -7.91 -22.75
N ASN A 50 -1.11 -6.92 -22.96
CA ASN A 50 -1.53 -5.99 -21.90
C ASN A 50 -2.28 -6.69 -20.77
N LEU A 51 -3.17 -7.64 -21.08
CA LEU A 51 -3.87 -8.43 -20.06
C LEU A 51 -2.87 -9.27 -19.24
N TRP A 52 -1.87 -9.86 -19.90
CA TRP A 52 -0.85 -10.66 -19.25
C TRP A 52 0.07 -9.80 -18.36
N GLN A 53 0.50 -8.63 -18.84
CA GLN A 53 1.24 -7.64 -18.06
C GLN A 53 0.44 -7.16 -16.83
N ASN A 54 -0.86 -6.90 -16.99
CA ASN A 54 -1.73 -6.52 -15.88
C ASN A 54 -1.90 -7.66 -14.88
N TYR A 55 -2.02 -8.90 -15.35
CA TYR A 55 -2.08 -10.10 -14.49
C TYR A 55 -0.78 -10.30 -13.69
N LEU A 56 0.38 -10.14 -14.33
CA LEU A 56 1.68 -10.20 -13.64
C LEU A 56 1.82 -9.09 -12.59
N LYS A 57 1.51 -7.84 -12.94
CA LYS A 57 1.51 -6.72 -11.98
C LYS A 57 0.56 -6.95 -10.80
N ALA A 58 -0.62 -7.53 -11.05
CA ALA A 58 -1.57 -7.87 -9.99
C ALA A 58 -1.06 -9.02 -9.10
N ARG A 59 -0.37 -10.01 -9.68
CA ARG A 59 0.25 -11.11 -8.94
C ARG A 59 1.36 -10.60 -8.01
N ASP A 60 2.25 -9.77 -8.53
CA ASP A 60 3.36 -9.20 -7.75
C ASP A 60 2.84 -8.22 -6.70
N GLY A 61 1.83 -7.40 -7.05
CA GLY A 61 1.15 -6.52 -6.10
C GLY A 61 0.44 -7.27 -4.97
N ASN A 62 -0.16 -8.42 -5.26
CA ASN A 62 -0.78 -9.27 -4.23
C ASN A 62 0.27 -9.98 -3.37
N ALA A 63 1.36 -10.47 -3.96
CA ALA A 63 2.47 -11.06 -3.19
C ALA A 63 3.09 -10.05 -2.23
N LEU A 64 3.36 -8.83 -2.70
CA LEU A 64 3.87 -7.72 -1.87
C LEU A 64 2.87 -7.30 -0.79
N ARG A 65 1.57 -7.25 -1.08
CA ARG A 65 0.53 -6.95 -0.08
C ARG A 65 0.45 -8.02 1.01
N THR A 66 0.54 -9.30 0.65
CA THR A 66 0.54 -10.40 1.62
C THR A 66 1.78 -10.33 2.51
N GLN A 67 2.96 -10.18 1.91
CA GLN A 67 4.21 -10.09 2.66
C GLN A 67 4.23 -8.85 3.58
N PHE A 68 3.79 -7.70 3.10
CA PHE A 68 3.66 -6.48 3.90
C PHE A 68 2.66 -6.67 5.05
N GLY A 69 1.53 -7.32 4.79
CA GLY A 69 0.53 -7.65 5.82
C GLY A 69 1.08 -8.59 6.91
N GLU A 70 1.89 -9.58 6.53
CA GLU A 70 2.56 -10.49 7.48
C GLU A 70 3.60 -9.76 8.34
N VAL A 71 4.45 -8.94 7.71
CA VAL A 71 5.44 -8.11 8.43
C VAL A 71 4.75 -7.17 9.41
N LEU A 72 3.66 -6.53 8.98
CA LEU A 72 2.90 -5.59 9.81
C LEU A 72 2.22 -6.29 11.00
N ARG A 73 1.71 -7.51 10.81
CA ARG A 73 1.16 -8.35 11.90
C ARG A 73 2.23 -8.76 12.90
N GLU A 74 3.40 -9.16 12.41
CA GLU A 74 4.51 -9.54 13.29
C GLU A 74 5.06 -8.34 14.06
N GLN A 75 5.20 -7.18 13.41
CA GLN A 75 5.53 -5.94 14.10
C GLN A 75 4.47 -5.56 15.14
N GLN A 76 3.19 -5.68 14.78
CA GLN A 76 2.11 -5.45 15.72
C GLN A 76 2.23 -6.33 16.97
N ARG A 77 2.45 -7.64 16.78
CA ARG A 77 2.61 -8.57 17.89
C ARG A 77 3.79 -8.20 18.78
N ARG A 78 4.95 -7.88 18.19
CA ARG A 78 6.17 -7.50 18.93
C ARG A 78 5.99 -6.20 19.70
N SER A 79 5.45 -5.16 19.04
CA SER A 79 5.24 -3.85 19.66
C SER A 79 4.20 -3.94 20.79
N GLN A 80 3.10 -4.69 20.61
CA GLN A 80 2.13 -4.93 21.68
C GLN A 80 2.72 -5.68 22.87
N GLN A 81 3.54 -6.71 22.63
CA GLN A 81 4.21 -7.46 23.69
C GLN A 81 5.23 -6.58 24.44
N ALA A 82 5.99 -5.76 23.73
CA ALA A 82 6.97 -4.86 24.32
C ALA A 82 6.30 -3.78 25.17
N LEU A 83 5.25 -3.13 24.65
CA LEU A 83 4.48 -2.12 25.37
C LEU A 83 3.83 -2.70 26.62
N ARG A 84 3.18 -3.87 26.50
CA ARG A 84 2.55 -4.54 27.64
C ARG A 84 3.57 -4.89 28.71
N LYS A 85 4.73 -5.44 28.32
CA LYS A 85 5.81 -5.75 29.27
C LYS A 85 6.33 -4.50 29.97
N ALA A 86 6.48 -3.38 29.26
CA ALA A 86 6.91 -2.12 29.87
C ALA A 86 5.86 -1.61 30.87
N MET A 87 4.58 -1.64 30.52
CA MET A 87 3.49 -1.29 31.43
C MET A 87 3.46 -2.18 32.67
N ASP A 88 3.56 -3.50 32.50
CA ASP A 88 3.58 -4.46 33.62
C ASP A 88 4.77 -4.19 34.56
N GLN A 89 5.95 -3.88 34.01
CA GLN A 89 7.12 -3.51 34.82
C GLN A 89 6.90 -2.21 35.59
N TRP A 90 6.22 -1.23 35.00
CA TRP A 90 5.87 0.01 35.68
C TRP A 90 4.85 -0.19 36.78
N GLN A 91 3.85 -1.05 36.57
CA GLN A 91 2.91 -1.43 37.62
C GLN A 91 3.64 -2.03 38.82
N VAL A 92 4.59 -2.95 38.59
CA VAL A 92 5.41 -3.54 39.67
C VAL A 92 6.23 -2.47 40.41
N ILE A 93 6.78 -1.49 39.70
CA ILE A 93 7.53 -0.37 40.31
C ILE A 93 6.59 0.49 41.17
N GLN A 94 5.41 0.82 40.67
CA GLN A 94 4.39 1.58 41.40
C GLN A 94 3.94 0.84 42.67
N ASP A 95 3.64 -0.45 42.55
CA ASP A 95 3.23 -1.31 43.67
C ASP A 95 4.35 -1.44 44.72
N SER A 96 5.60 -1.63 44.28
CA SER A 96 6.76 -1.79 45.18
C SER A 96 7.13 -0.51 45.95
N ARG A 97 6.84 0.66 45.37
CA ARG A 97 7.17 1.97 45.95
C ARG A 97 6.02 2.59 46.74
N GLY A 98 4.84 1.96 46.79
CA GLY A 98 3.65 2.56 47.37
C GLY A 98 3.31 3.88 46.68
N VAL A 99 3.31 3.85 45.33
CA VAL A 99 2.94 4.98 44.47
C VAL A 99 1.87 4.49 43.51
N GLY A 100 0.74 4.03 44.07
CA GLY A 100 -0.30 3.29 43.38
C GLY A 100 -1.59 4.05 43.10
N THR A 101 -1.85 5.24 43.67
CA THR A 101 -3.21 5.84 43.50
C THR A 101 -3.26 7.37 43.52
N GLN A 102 -4.34 7.92 42.95
CA GLN A 102 -4.76 9.34 43.12
C GLN A 102 -4.88 9.75 44.61
N LEU A 103 -5.07 8.79 45.52
CA LEU A 103 -5.10 8.98 46.97
C LEU A 103 -3.71 9.27 47.57
N GLU A 104 -2.63 8.75 46.99
CA GLU A 104 -1.26 9.05 47.44
C GLU A 104 -0.74 10.39 46.91
N GLN A 105 -1.19 10.82 45.72
CA GLN A 105 -0.94 12.19 45.24
C GLN A 105 -1.47 13.26 46.23
N ALA A 106 -2.56 12.95 46.94
CA ALA A 106 -3.08 13.80 48.01
C ALA A 106 -2.25 13.70 49.31
N PHE A 107 -1.81 12.50 49.71
CA PHE A 107 -1.05 12.25 50.94
C PHE A 107 0.40 12.79 50.90
N TYR A 108 1.05 12.75 49.74
CA TYR A 108 2.44 13.20 49.56
C TYR A 108 2.59 14.69 49.23
N SER A 109 1.49 15.43 49.16
CA SER A 109 1.45 16.84 48.74
C SER A 109 2.31 17.78 49.60
N GLY A 110 2.72 17.37 50.82
CA GLY A 110 3.64 18.12 51.69
C GLY A 110 4.99 17.46 52.01
N GLN A 111 5.26 16.20 51.59
CA GLN A 111 6.47 15.45 52.00
C GLN A 111 7.35 14.96 50.85
N VAL A 112 6.86 15.00 49.60
CA VAL A 112 7.65 14.56 48.43
C VAL A 112 8.17 15.77 47.67
N ASP A 113 9.47 15.70 47.37
CA ASP A 113 10.21 16.66 46.56
C ASP A 113 9.46 16.98 45.23
N PRO A 114 9.39 18.26 44.82
CA PRO A 114 8.65 18.68 43.64
C PRO A 114 9.10 17.97 42.34
N GLU A 115 10.38 17.63 42.19
CA GLU A 115 10.87 16.91 41.00
C GLU A 115 10.31 15.50 40.92
N SER A 116 10.27 14.80 42.06
CA SER A 116 9.68 13.45 42.15
C SER A 116 8.19 13.45 41.83
N ARG A 117 7.47 14.50 42.24
CA ARG A 117 6.04 14.67 41.96
C ARG A 117 5.76 14.91 40.48
N GLN A 118 6.61 15.70 39.83
CA GLN A 118 6.53 15.93 38.38
C GLN A 118 6.80 14.64 37.61
N LEU A 119 7.86 13.89 37.98
CA LEU A 119 8.22 12.62 37.37
C LEU A 119 7.06 11.61 37.39
N VAL A 120 6.44 11.42 38.56
CA VAL A 120 5.29 10.51 38.72
C VAL A 120 4.09 10.95 37.88
N THR A 121 3.84 12.26 37.79
CA THR A 121 2.76 12.81 36.97
C THR A 121 3.00 12.57 35.49
N GLU A 122 4.24 12.73 35.01
CA GLU A 122 4.63 12.44 33.64
C GLU A 122 4.50 10.95 33.31
N ILE A 123 4.96 10.06 34.20
CA ILE A 123 4.84 8.61 34.02
C ILE A 123 3.36 8.18 33.96
N ASN A 124 2.51 8.71 34.84
CA ASN A 124 1.08 8.39 34.82
C ASN A 124 0.40 8.81 33.51
N LYS A 125 0.77 9.97 32.94
CA LYS A 125 0.27 10.38 31.62
C LYS A 125 0.70 9.39 30.54
N ILE A 126 1.96 8.96 30.56
CA ILE A 126 2.50 7.99 29.59
C ILE A 126 1.80 6.63 29.72
N LEU A 127 1.49 6.18 30.94
CA LEU A 127 0.75 4.93 31.17
C LEU A 127 -0.68 5.02 30.62
N ILE A 128 -1.39 6.12 30.87
CA ILE A 128 -2.73 6.36 30.31
C ILE A 128 -2.69 6.37 28.77
N ASP A 129 -1.68 7.04 28.19
CA ASP A 129 -1.48 7.04 26.74
C ASP A 129 -1.19 5.64 26.19
N ALA A 130 -0.42 4.84 26.93
CA ALA A 130 -0.10 3.46 26.58
C ALA A 130 -1.34 2.54 26.64
N GLU A 131 -2.18 2.66 27.65
CA GLU A 131 -3.46 1.94 27.77
C GLU A 131 -4.40 2.29 26.60
N ASN A 132 -4.55 3.59 26.33
CA ASN A 132 -5.34 4.08 25.21
C ASN A 132 -4.82 3.53 23.88
N LEU A 133 -3.51 3.50 23.69
CA LEU A 133 -2.91 2.97 22.47
C LEU A 133 -3.05 1.44 22.36
N GLN A 134 -2.93 0.71 23.46
CA GLN A 134 -3.12 -0.73 23.50
C GLN A 134 -4.53 -1.11 23.02
N SER A 135 -5.55 -0.37 23.46
CA SER A 135 -6.94 -0.58 23.02
C SER A 135 -7.11 -0.33 21.51
N LYS A 136 -6.40 0.65 20.93
CA LYS A 136 -6.41 0.94 19.49
C LYS A 136 -5.71 -0.14 18.67
N ILE A 137 -4.56 -0.63 19.12
CA ILE A 137 -3.81 -1.67 18.40
C ILE A 137 -4.54 -3.03 18.45
N ALA A 138 -5.35 -3.28 19.48
CA ALA A 138 -6.17 -4.50 19.58
C ALA A 138 -7.20 -4.63 18.43
N VAL A 139 -7.57 -3.53 17.78
CA VAL A 139 -8.48 -3.55 16.62
C VAL A 139 -7.83 -4.32 15.45
N PRO A 140 -8.56 -5.21 14.75
CA PRO A 140 -8.02 -5.95 13.62
C PRO A 140 -7.54 -5.05 12.48
N LEU A 141 -6.43 -5.44 11.85
CA LEU A 141 -5.86 -4.79 10.65
C LEU A 141 -6.84 -4.66 9.47
N SER A 142 -7.86 -5.51 9.38
CA SER A 142 -8.88 -5.42 8.33
C SER A 142 -9.81 -4.22 8.49
N GLN A 143 -9.85 -3.61 9.67
CA GLN A 143 -10.72 -2.47 10.01
C GLN A 143 -9.95 -1.14 10.05
N VAL A 144 -8.62 -1.18 9.96
CA VAL A 144 -7.74 0.00 10.09
C VAL A 144 -6.79 0.06 8.89
N GLY A 145 -6.64 1.23 8.28
CA GLY A 145 -5.70 1.41 7.17
C GLY A 145 -4.27 1.06 7.58
N ALA A 146 -3.51 0.40 6.71
CA ALA A 146 -2.16 -0.07 7.03
C ALA A 146 -1.19 1.06 7.43
N VAL A 147 -1.35 2.25 6.85
CA VAL A 147 -0.59 3.46 7.21
C VAL A 147 -0.93 3.93 8.63
N GLN A 148 -2.22 3.92 8.98
CA GLN A 148 -2.65 4.28 10.32
C GLN A 148 -2.13 3.27 11.36
N ARG A 149 -2.16 1.97 11.04
CA ARG A 149 -1.59 0.95 11.91
C ARG A 149 -0.09 1.14 12.09
N LEU A 150 0.67 1.44 11.05
CA LEU A 150 2.10 1.77 11.18
C LEU A 150 2.34 2.94 12.13
N TYR A 151 1.51 3.99 12.04
CA TYR A 151 1.60 5.13 12.95
C TYR A 151 1.32 4.74 14.41
N GLU A 152 0.27 3.94 14.66
CA GLU A 152 -0.07 3.42 15.98
C GLU A 152 1.07 2.55 16.57
N LEU A 153 1.69 1.68 15.76
CA LEU A 153 2.82 0.86 16.18
C LEU A 153 4.06 1.70 16.50
N HIS A 154 4.32 2.72 15.67
CA HIS A 154 5.41 3.65 15.93
C HIS A 154 5.22 4.41 17.25
N GLN A 155 3.99 4.85 17.55
CA GLN A 155 3.67 5.46 18.83
C GLN A 155 3.90 4.50 20.01
N ALA A 156 3.57 3.21 19.85
CA ALA A 156 3.76 2.22 20.90
C ALA A 156 5.24 1.99 21.19
N ASP A 157 6.07 1.94 20.15
CA ASP A 157 7.52 1.84 20.30
C ASP A 157 8.10 3.07 20.99
N GLN A 158 7.63 4.28 20.63
CA GLN A 158 8.06 5.52 21.30
C GLN A 158 7.68 5.55 22.79
N LEU A 159 6.45 5.16 23.14
CA LEU A 159 6.01 5.09 24.54
C LEU A 159 6.81 4.05 25.32
N THR A 160 7.07 2.89 24.72
CA THR A 160 7.92 1.85 25.31
C THR A 160 9.31 2.39 25.64
N LEU A 161 9.96 3.09 24.68
CA LEU A 161 11.28 3.69 24.90
C LEU A 161 11.27 4.76 26.00
N ARG A 162 10.22 5.59 26.07
CA ARG A 162 10.07 6.58 27.15
C ARG A 162 9.93 5.92 28.52
N LEU A 163 9.06 4.91 28.62
CA LEU A 163 8.89 4.12 29.85
C LEU A 163 10.20 3.46 30.27
N ASP A 164 10.97 2.92 29.32
CA ASP A 164 12.26 2.28 29.61
C ASP A 164 13.32 3.31 30.04
N HIS A 165 13.31 4.51 29.46
CA HIS A 165 14.17 5.64 29.87
C HIS A 165 13.91 6.08 31.31
N TYR A 166 12.65 6.34 31.66
CA TYR A 166 12.28 6.70 33.04
C TYR A 166 12.59 5.59 34.03
N ARG A 167 12.48 4.31 33.63
CA ARG A 167 12.83 3.17 34.50
C ARG A 167 14.31 3.21 34.86
N ARG A 168 15.18 3.39 33.86
CA ARG A 168 16.63 3.49 34.06
C ARG A 168 16.99 4.69 34.91
N GLN A 169 16.32 5.83 34.69
CA GLN A 169 16.50 7.03 35.49
C GLN A 169 16.19 6.81 36.96
N ILE A 170 15.10 6.10 37.27
CA ILE A 170 14.69 5.77 38.64
C ILE A 170 15.61 4.74 39.30
N ASN A 171 16.15 3.80 38.52
CA ASN A 171 17.06 2.76 39.02
C ASN A 171 18.52 3.22 39.13
N GLY A 172 18.86 4.41 38.64
CA GLY A 172 20.25 4.89 38.61
C GLY A 172 21.12 4.15 37.61
N GLU A 173 20.52 3.50 36.60
CA GLU A 173 21.23 2.80 35.51
C GLU A 173 21.55 3.80 34.39
N PHE A 174 22.60 4.61 34.58
CA PHE A 174 23.17 5.48 33.55
C PHE A 174 24.64 5.15 33.29
#